data_AF-A0A9X2X0A4-F1
#
_entry.id   AF-A0A9X2X0A4-F1
#
_cell.length_a   1.000
_cell.length_b   1.000
_cell.length_c   1.000
_cell.angle_alpha   90.00
_cell.angle_beta   90.00
_cell.angle_gamma   90.00
#
_symmetry.space_group_name_H-M   'P 1'
#
loop_
_entity.id
_entity.type
_entity.pdbx_description
1 polymer ?
#
loop_
_entity_poly.entity_id
_entity_poly.type
_entity_poly.pdbx_seq_one_letter_code
_entity_poly.pdbx_strand_id
1 'polypeptide(L)'
;MPVSQERITPFQLVVLVLSFYVIGALLADLFLTLPDEVSRLLSYMDWVVCGFFFVDFCLRLRAAPDKWRYMRWGWLDLLACIPPGPFQGARLFRVVQMLRVIRALKSLHMIWRVLFRNRAEGVFASAATATLLLVAFGAITMLLVESPHPQSPIDTAEEALWWAFVTVTTVGYGDYYPVTTLGRVVAIFLMVGGVGLFGSFAAYIGSLVVSDDSEHESRQHKADREMMRHLSRQIESLNAEVTSLRTLLEARDSEGATPRAPATRDKD
;
A
#
# COMPACT_ATOMS: atom_id res chain seq x y z
N MET A 1 7.46 -0.63 -27.32
CA MET A 1 7.16 -0.92 -25.91
C MET A 1 5.98 -0.06 -25.50
N PRO A 2 4.80 -0.62 -25.19
CA PRO A 2 3.70 0.21 -24.71
C PRO A 2 4.03 0.64 -23.29
N VAL A 3 4.09 1.95 -23.07
CA VAL A 3 4.14 2.58 -21.75
C VAL A 3 2.89 2.10 -21.02
N SER A 4 3.06 1.18 -20.07
CA SER A 4 2.01 0.71 -19.19
C SER A 4 1.42 1.93 -18.50
N GLN A 5 0.19 2.30 -18.87
CA GLN A 5 -0.54 3.35 -18.18
C GLN A 5 -0.61 2.97 -16.70
N GLU A 6 0.08 3.73 -15.86
CA GLU A 6 -0.10 3.69 -14.41
C GLU A 6 -1.56 4.08 -14.16
N ARG A 7 -2.44 3.08 -14.06
CA ARG A 7 -3.82 3.31 -13.66
C ARG A 7 -3.77 3.84 -12.23
N ILE A 8 -3.93 5.16 -12.09
CA ILE A 8 -4.10 5.83 -10.81
C ILE A 8 -5.21 5.08 -10.07
N THR A 9 -4.85 4.46 -8.96
CA THR A 9 -5.83 3.75 -8.15
C THR A 9 -6.79 4.78 -7.52
N PRO A 10 -8.09 4.46 -7.35
CA PRO A 10 -9.04 5.39 -6.71
C PRO A 10 -8.54 5.91 -5.35
N PHE A 11 -7.84 5.06 -4.61
CA PHE A 11 -7.17 5.40 -3.35
C PHE A 11 -6.10 6.50 -3.51
N GLN A 12 -5.24 6.40 -4.53
CA GLN A 12 -4.23 7.43 -4.82
C GLN A 12 -4.87 8.78 -5.16
N LEU A 13 -6.01 8.78 -5.86
CA LEU A 13 -6.76 10.00 -6.16
C LEU A 13 -7.32 10.63 -4.88
N VAL A 14 -7.89 9.84 -3.98
CA VAL A 14 -8.39 10.32 -2.68
C VAL A 14 -7.26 10.93 -1.85
N VAL A 15 -6.11 10.26 -1.76
CA VAL A 15 -4.93 10.77 -1.05
C VAL A 15 -4.43 12.07 -1.68
N LEU A 16 -4.41 12.17 -3.00
CA LEU A 16 -4.02 13.39 -3.71
C LEU A 16 -4.95 14.56 -3.39
N VAL A 17 -6.27 14.33 -3.43
CA VAL A 17 -7.28 15.36 -3.13
C VAL A 17 -7.18 15.82 -1.68
N LEU A 18 -7.12 14.89 -0.72
CA LEU A 18 -6.95 15.21 0.70
C LEU A 18 -5.65 15.98 0.96
N SER A 19 -4.58 15.59 0.28
CA SER A 19 -3.30 16.28 0.40
C SER A 19 -3.37 17.71 -0.11
N PHE A 20 -3.99 17.93 -1.27
CA PHE A 20 -4.19 19.26 -1.81
C PHE A 20 -5.06 20.12 -0.88
N TYR A 21 -6.08 19.52 -0.25
CA TYR A 21 -6.88 20.18 0.78
C TYR A 21 -6.01 20.61 1.97
N VAL A 22 -5.19 19.71 2.54
CA VAL A 22 -4.36 20.03 3.72
C VAL A 22 -3.34 21.11 3.37
N ILE A 23 -2.72 21.04 2.19
CA ILE A 23 -1.82 22.09 1.70
C ILE A 23 -2.59 23.41 1.51
N GLY A 24 -3.80 23.36 0.97
CA GLY A 24 -4.69 24.51 0.81
C GLY A 24 -5.09 25.14 2.14
N ALA A 25 -5.41 24.34 3.16
CA ALA A 25 -5.73 24.81 4.50
C ALA A 25 -4.52 25.47 5.18
N LEU A 26 -3.33 24.89 5.03
CA LEU A 26 -2.07 25.48 5.50
C LEU A 26 -1.74 26.80 4.76
N LEU A 27 -2.05 26.88 3.47
CA LEU A 27 -1.94 28.13 2.70
C LEU A 27 -3.01 29.14 3.11
N ALA A 28 -4.22 28.71 3.45
CA ALA A 28 -5.28 29.58 3.92
C ALA A 28 -4.90 30.24 5.26
N ASP A 29 -4.30 29.48 6.20
CA ASP A 29 -3.73 30.01 7.45
C ASP A 29 -2.65 31.09 7.22
N LEU A 30 -1.99 31.09 6.05
CA LEU A 30 -1.01 32.11 5.69
C LEU A 30 -1.65 33.44 5.28
N PHE A 31 -2.79 33.39 4.57
CA PHE A 31 -3.43 34.56 3.96
C PHE A 31 -4.65 35.07 4.73
N LEU A 32 -5.31 34.21 5.49
CA LEU A 32 -6.51 34.47 6.27
C LEU A 32 -6.18 34.18 7.73
N THR A 33 -6.38 35.15 8.62
CA THR A 33 -6.32 34.93 10.07
C THR A 33 -7.45 33.98 10.46
N LEU A 34 -7.16 32.68 10.50
CA LEU A 34 -8.09 31.63 10.92
C LEU A 34 -8.36 31.75 12.43
N PRO A 35 -9.47 31.16 12.92
CA PRO A 35 -9.74 31.08 14.36
C PRO A 35 -8.58 30.39 15.11
N ASP A 36 -8.29 30.87 16.33
CA ASP A 36 -7.14 30.42 17.12
C ASP A 36 -7.11 28.89 17.34
N GLU A 37 -8.27 28.25 17.46
CA GLU A 37 -8.38 26.79 17.62
C GLU A 37 -8.05 26.03 16.33
N VAL A 38 -8.38 26.58 15.16
CA VAL A 38 -8.00 25.99 13.87
C VAL A 38 -6.49 26.10 13.70
N SER A 39 -5.89 27.26 13.95
CA SER A 39 -4.44 27.44 13.89
C SER A 39 -3.69 26.58 14.92
N ARG A 40 -4.29 26.33 16.10
CA ARG A 40 -3.75 25.39 17.09
C ARG A 40 -3.79 23.94 16.59
N LEU A 41 -4.91 23.51 16.02
CA LEU A 41 -5.04 22.17 15.43
C LEU A 41 -4.03 21.95 14.29
N LEU A 42 -3.90 22.94 13.40
CA LEU A 42 -2.89 22.92 12.34
C LEU A 42 -1.48 22.84 12.92
N SER A 43 -1.19 23.56 14.01
CA SER A 43 0.10 23.52 14.70
C SER A 43 0.38 22.16 15.37
N TYR A 44 -0.63 21.49 15.93
CA TYR A 44 -0.49 20.13 16.48
C TYR A 44 -0.21 19.11 15.38
N MET A 45 -1.00 19.14 14.29
CA MET A 45 -0.78 18.30 13.11
C MET A 45 0.64 18.51 12.56
N ASP A 46 1.08 19.75 12.56
CA ASP A 46 2.42 20.15 12.17
C ASP A 46 3.50 19.55 13.09
N TRP A 47 3.31 19.56 14.40
CA TRP A 47 4.23 18.91 15.34
C TRP A 47 4.33 17.40 15.10
N VAL A 48 3.21 16.72 14.88
CA VAL A 48 3.15 15.28 14.61
C VAL A 48 3.90 14.94 13.33
N VAL A 49 3.64 15.67 12.25
CA VAL A 49 4.30 15.47 10.96
C VAL A 49 5.80 15.78 11.06
N CYS A 50 6.19 16.83 11.80
CA CYS A 50 7.60 17.15 12.05
C CYS A 50 8.30 16.03 12.82
N GLY A 51 7.67 15.51 13.88
CA GLY A 51 8.20 14.40 14.67
C GLY A 51 8.37 13.13 13.85
N PHE A 52 7.38 12.77 13.02
CA PHE A 52 7.49 11.64 12.10
C PHE A 52 8.67 11.79 11.13
N PHE A 53 8.84 12.98 10.53
CA PHE A 53 9.98 13.25 9.65
C PHE A 53 11.32 13.26 10.39
N PHE A 54 11.36 13.71 11.65
CA PHE A 54 12.55 13.63 12.47
C PHE A 54 13.01 12.19 12.66
N VAL A 55 12.04 11.30 12.94
CA VAL A 55 12.31 9.87 13.13
C VAL A 55 12.77 9.25 11.81
N ASP A 56 12.10 9.51 10.68
CA ASP A 56 12.55 9.04 9.36
C ASP A 56 13.96 9.54 9.03
N PHE A 57 14.28 10.81 9.33
CA PHE A 57 15.62 11.37 9.19
C PHE A 57 16.64 10.67 10.08
N CYS A 58 16.33 10.43 11.36
CA CYS A 58 17.22 9.74 12.30
C CYS A 58 17.51 8.30 11.86
N LEU A 59 16.48 7.59 11.37
CA LEU A 59 16.63 6.22 10.86
C LEU A 59 17.51 6.20 9.60
N ARG A 60 17.30 7.13 8.65
CA ARG A 60 18.15 7.25 7.46
C ARG A 60 19.58 7.66 7.78
N LEU A 61 19.77 8.56 8.75
CA LEU A 61 21.09 8.98 9.22
C LEU A 61 21.85 7.82 9.87
N ARG A 62 21.15 6.93 10.58
CA ARG A 62 21.74 5.70 11.16
C ARG A 62 22.05 4.64 10.10
N ALA A 63 21.21 4.51 9.08
CA ALA A 63 21.39 3.53 8.00
C ALA A 63 22.42 3.96 6.93
N ALA A 64 22.79 5.24 6.87
CA ALA A 64 23.75 5.75 5.89
C ALA A 64 25.20 5.38 6.27
N PRO A 65 25.98 4.75 5.37
CA PRO A 65 27.37 4.38 5.64
C PRO A 65 28.30 5.59 5.85
N ASP A 66 28.01 6.74 5.22
CA ASP A 66 28.77 7.99 5.37
C ASP A 66 27.92 9.15 5.92
N LYS A 67 27.95 9.31 7.25
CA LYS A 67 27.16 10.32 8.00
C LYS A 67 27.43 11.76 7.55
N TRP A 68 28.66 12.06 7.12
CA TRP A 68 29.10 13.42 6.78
C TRP A 68 28.66 13.87 5.38
N ARG A 69 28.64 12.95 4.40
CA ARG A 69 28.15 13.23 3.05
C ARG A 69 26.63 13.40 3.04
N TYR A 70 25.93 12.66 3.90
CA TYR A 70 24.48 12.80 4.09
C TYR A 70 24.13 14.12 4.78
N MET A 71 24.88 14.57 5.79
CA MET A 71 24.63 15.84 6.49
C MET A 71 24.74 17.08 5.58
N ARG A 72 25.65 17.08 4.59
CA ARG A 72 25.81 18.20 3.64
C ARG A 72 24.63 18.39 2.69
N TRP A 73 23.77 17.38 2.50
CA TRP A 73 22.54 17.47 1.71
C TRP A 73 21.27 17.39 2.57
N GLY A 74 21.33 16.78 3.76
CA GLY A 74 20.21 16.59 4.69
C GLY A 74 19.91 17.77 5.62
N TRP A 75 20.66 18.88 5.53
CA TRP A 75 20.40 20.07 6.35
C TRP A 75 19.03 20.69 6.07
N LEU A 76 18.49 20.57 4.85
CA LEU A 76 17.13 21.00 4.53
C LEU A 76 16.06 20.18 5.26
N ASP A 77 16.31 18.87 5.46
CA ASP A 77 15.42 17.98 6.20
C ASP A 77 15.45 18.27 7.72
N LEU A 78 16.61 18.65 8.24
CA LEU A 78 16.78 19.09 9.63
C LEU A 78 16.11 20.45 9.86
N LEU A 79 16.26 21.38 8.90
CA LEU A 79 15.66 22.72 8.98
C LEU A 79 14.12 22.64 8.97
N ALA A 80 13.54 21.75 8.15
CA ALA A 80 12.10 21.49 8.10
C ALA A 80 11.52 20.87 9.39
N CYS A 81 12.37 20.40 10.29
CA CYS A 81 11.98 19.76 11.55
C CYS A 81 11.95 20.73 12.74
N ILE A 82 12.34 22.00 12.54
CA ILE A 82 12.27 23.02 13.57
C ILE A 82 10.79 23.34 13.83
N PRO A 83 10.25 22.99 15.01
CA PRO A 83 8.85 23.22 15.31
C PRO A 83 8.56 24.72 15.42
N PRO A 84 7.34 25.16 15.06
CA PRO A 84 6.87 26.49 15.38
C PRO A 84 6.66 26.57 16.91
N GLY A 85 7.71 26.93 17.63
CA GLY A 85 7.66 27.09 19.09
C GLY A 85 6.96 28.39 19.52
N PRO A 86 6.51 28.49 20.78
CA PRO A 86 5.71 29.61 21.32
C PRO A 86 6.53 30.91 21.57
N PHE A 87 7.75 31.01 21.08
CA PHE A 87 8.58 32.21 21.26
C PHE A 87 8.16 33.32 20.28
N GLN A 88 7.15 34.10 20.67
CA GLN A 88 6.59 35.25 19.96
C GLN A 88 7.50 36.50 19.99
N GLY A 89 8.82 36.32 19.88
CA GLY A 89 9.81 37.41 19.98
C GLY A 89 10.51 37.71 18.65
N ALA A 90 9.98 38.67 17.90
CA ALA A 90 10.59 39.53 16.88
C ALA A 90 11.63 38.98 15.86
N ARG A 91 11.39 39.32 14.58
CA ARG A 91 12.32 39.23 13.41
C ARG A 91 12.64 37.85 12.84
N LEU A 92 12.79 36.80 13.65
CA LEU A 92 12.95 35.41 13.17
C LEU A 92 11.67 34.84 12.53
N PHE A 93 10.54 35.50 12.73
CA PHE A 93 9.21 35.12 12.23
C PHE A 93 9.14 34.95 10.70
N ARG A 94 9.93 35.72 9.94
CA ARG A 94 9.99 35.61 8.47
C ARG A 94 10.63 34.28 8.01
N VAL A 95 11.54 33.74 8.81
CA VAL A 95 12.17 32.43 8.56
C VAL A 95 11.20 31.30 8.92
N VAL A 96 10.41 31.45 9.99
CA VAL A 96 9.33 30.50 10.34
C VAL A 96 8.24 30.45 9.25
N GLN A 97 7.91 31.59 8.63
CA GLN A 97 7.06 31.61 7.44
C GLN A 97 7.69 30.86 6.25
N MET A 98 8.99 30.99 6.02
CA MET A 98 9.70 30.23 4.98
C MET A 98 9.75 28.72 5.27
N LEU A 99 9.83 28.32 6.55
CA LEU A 99 9.76 26.91 6.96
C LEU A 99 8.44 26.24 6.60
N ARG A 100 7.31 26.98 6.60
CA ARG A 100 6.01 26.47 6.12
C ARG A 100 6.02 26.12 4.63
N VAL A 101 6.72 26.91 3.81
CA VAL A 101 6.86 26.62 2.36
C VAL A 101 7.71 25.38 2.13
N ILE A 102 8.80 25.22 2.89
CA ILE A 102 9.63 24.01 2.85
C ILE A 102 8.80 22.79 3.26
N ARG A 103 7.92 22.93 4.27
CA ARG A 103 6.96 21.89 4.67
C ARG A 103 5.97 21.55 3.55
N ALA A 104 5.39 22.53 2.86
CA ALA A 104 4.51 22.30 1.71
C ALA A 104 5.22 21.57 0.57
N LEU A 105 6.47 21.95 0.26
CA LEU A 105 7.33 21.27 -0.72
C LEU A 105 7.70 19.84 -0.30
N LYS A 106 7.85 19.60 1.01
CA LYS A 106 8.14 18.27 1.55
C LYS A 106 6.90 17.39 1.60
N SER A 107 5.74 17.93 1.95
CA SER A 107 4.44 17.25 1.83
C SER A 107 4.23 16.83 0.37
N LEU A 108 4.48 17.75 -0.57
CA LEU A 108 4.47 17.46 -2.01
C LEU A 108 5.45 16.34 -2.39
N HIS A 109 6.68 16.35 -1.87
CA HIS A 109 7.65 15.26 -2.07
C HIS A 109 7.24 13.93 -1.42
N MET A 110 6.60 13.96 -0.26
CA MET A 110 6.11 12.77 0.44
C MET A 110 4.97 12.14 -0.35
N ILE A 111 4.03 12.95 -0.85
CA ILE A 111 2.95 12.54 -1.75
C ILE A 111 3.52 11.98 -3.04
N TRP A 112 4.53 12.64 -3.64
CA TRP A 112 5.25 12.11 -4.79
C TRP A 112 5.88 10.75 -4.50
N ARG A 113 6.49 10.57 -3.33
CA ARG A 113 7.07 9.29 -2.90
C ARG A 113 6.00 8.20 -2.69
N VAL A 114 4.83 8.55 -2.19
CA VAL A 114 3.69 7.64 -2.01
C VAL A 114 3.03 7.29 -3.36
N LEU A 115 2.98 8.24 -4.29
CA LEU A 115 2.40 8.06 -5.62
C LEU A 115 3.33 7.27 -6.56
N PHE A 116 4.65 7.49 -6.48
CA PHE A 116 5.64 6.90 -7.40
C PHE A 116 6.46 5.73 -6.83
N ARG A 117 6.26 5.29 -5.57
CA ARG A 117 6.96 4.10 -5.03
C ARG A 117 6.03 2.87 -5.02
N ASN A 118 6.39 1.90 -5.85
CA ASN A 118 5.60 0.73 -6.22
C ASN A 118 5.27 -0.29 -5.11
N ARG A 119 4.01 -0.76 -5.18
CA ARG A 119 3.36 -2.07 -4.94
C ARG A 119 3.49 -2.95 -3.69
N ALA A 120 4.52 -2.93 -2.83
CA ALA A 120 4.55 -3.91 -1.72
C ALA A 120 4.87 -3.30 -0.35
N GLU A 121 6.01 -2.65 -0.21
CA GLU A 121 6.39 -2.00 1.05
C GLU A 121 5.66 -0.67 1.29
N GLY A 122 5.05 -0.11 0.23
CA GLY A 122 4.36 1.17 0.26
C GLY A 122 2.93 1.13 0.77
N VAL A 123 2.28 -0.03 0.89
CA VAL A 123 0.85 -0.12 1.24
C VAL A 123 0.59 0.25 2.69
N PHE A 124 1.41 -0.24 3.62
CA PHE A 124 1.32 0.14 5.04
C PHE A 124 1.63 1.64 5.23
N ALA A 125 2.69 2.13 4.58
CA ALA A 125 3.07 3.53 4.67
C ALA A 125 2.01 4.45 4.03
N SER A 126 1.40 4.03 2.92
CA SER A 126 0.35 4.80 2.25
C SER A 126 -0.97 4.76 3.02
N ALA A 127 -1.33 3.63 3.63
CA ALA A 127 -2.49 3.51 4.51
C ALA A 127 -2.33 4.39 5.76
N ALA A 128 -1.16 4.37 6.41
CA ALA A 128 -0.87 5.24 7.56
C ALA A 128 -0.94 6.72 7.17
N THR A 129 -0.38 7.09 6.03
CA THR A 129 -0.43 8.47 5.52
C THR A 129 -1.87 8.89 5.18
N ALA A 130 -2.64 8.03 4.52
CA ALA A 130 -4.05 8.29 4.20
C ALA A 130 -4.91 8.43 5.46
N THR A 131 -4.65 7.62 6.49
CA THR A 131 -5.31 7.74 7.81
C THR A 131 -5.03 9.10 8.41
N LEU A 132 -3.76 9.52 8.44
CA LEU A 132 -3.36 10.80 9.00
C LEU A 132 -4.03 11.97 8.25
N LEU A 133 -4.08 11.91 6.92
CA LEU A 133 -4.72 12.93 6.09
C LEU A 133 -6.24 12.97 6.28
N LEU A 134 -6.90 11.81 6.41
CA LEU A 134 -8.34 11.73 6.69
C LEU A 134 -8.66 12.31 8.07
N VAL A 135 -7.88 11.96 9.09
CA VAL A 135 -8.04 12.49 10.45
C VAL A 135 -7.81 14.01 10.47
N ALA A 136 -6.78 14.50 9.77
CA ALA A 136 -6.51 15.92 9.63
C ALA A 136 -7.67 16.66 8.97
N PHE A 137 -8.13 16.17 7.82
CA PHE A 137 -9.26 16.72 7.08
C PHE A 137 -10.53 16.75 7.94
N GLY A 138 -10.83 15.62 8.59
CA GLY A 138 -11.99 15.47 9.47
C GLY A 138 -11.96 16.45 10.62
N ALA A 139 -10.85 16.51 11.37
CA ALA A 139 -10.71 17.38 12.52
C ALA A 139 -10.80 18.87 12.15
N ILE A 140 -10.09 19.30 11.08
CA ILE A 140 -10.08 20.71 10.64
C ILE A 140 -11.47 21.14 10.19
N THR A 141 -12.11 20.34 9.32
CA THR A 141 -13.43 20.68 8.77
C THR A 141 -14.49 20.65 9.86
N MET A 142 -14.41 19.68 10.76
CA MET A 142 -15.35 19.54 11.87
C MET A 142 -15.28 20.74 12.80
N LEU A 143 -14.07 21.13 13.22
CA LEU A 143 -13.86 22.30 14.06
C LEU A 143 -14.37 23.59 13.39
N LEU A 144 -14.14 23.76 12.08
CA LEU A 144 -14.60 24.95 11.36
C LEU A 144 -16.13 25.07 11.30
N VAL A 145 -16.83 23.93 11.21
CA VAL A 145 -18.29 23.90 11.05
C VAL A 145 -19.01 23.91 12.39
N GLU A 146 -18.41 23.35 13.44
CA GLU A 146 -19.10 23.05 14.70
C GLU A 146 -18.68 23.93 15.86
N SER A 147 -17.44 24.40 15.92
CA SER A 147 -16.98 25.38 16.92
C SER A 147 -17.82 26.67 16.95
N PRO A 148 -18.37 27.18 15.84
CA PRO A 148 -19.27 28.34 15.89
C PRO A 148 -20.64 28.05 16.54
N HIS A 149 -21.01 26.78 16.76
CA HIS A 149 -22.35 26.38 17.17
C HIS A 149 -22.41 26.08 18.68
N PRO A 150 -23.16 26.86 19.48
CA PRO A 150 -23.10 26.81 20.95
C PRO A 150 -23.66 25.52 21.60
N GLN A 151 -24.28 24.63 20.82
CA GLN A 151 -24.74 23.32 21.29
C GLN A 151 -23.82 22.17 20.85
N SER A 152 -22.72 22.46 20.16
CA SER A 152 -21.79 21.43 19.74
C SER A 152 -20.90 21.02 20.91
N PRO A 153 -20.66 19.72 21.12
CA PRO A 153 -19.66 19.26 22.09
C PRO A 153 -18.22 19.42 21.56
N ILE A 154 -18.01 19.84 20.30
CA ILE A 154 -16.69 19.95 19.66
C ILE A 154 -16.32 21.43 19.54
N ASP A 155 -15.59 21.95 20.52
CA ASP A 155 -15.18 23.35 20.58
C ASP A 155 -13.66 23.54 20.46
N THR A 156 -12.88 22.53 20.85
CA THR A 156 -11.41 22.63 20.89
C THR A 156 -10.74 21.76 19.83
N ALA A 157 -9.49 22.11 19.50
CA ALA A 157 -8.66 21.35 18.58
C ALA A 157 -8.49 19.88 19.00
N GLU A 158 -8.29 19.65 20.29
CA GLU A 158 -8.06 18.32 20.87
C GLU A 158 -9.30 17.43 20.74
N GLU A 159 -10.49 17.98 20.98
CA GLU A 159 -11.78 17.27 20.85
C GLU A 159 -12.07 16.91 19.40
N ALA A 160 -11.84 17.84 18.47
CA ALA A 160 -12.02 17.60 17.04
C ALA A 160 -11.06 16.50 16.52
N LEU A 161 -9.81 16.49 17.00
CA LEU A 161 -8.82 15.48 16.64
C LEU A 161 -9.20 14.11 17.20
N TRP A 162 -9.61 14.04 18.46
CA TRP A 162 -10.09 12.82 19.10
C TRP A 162 -11.30 12.25 18.35
N TRP A 163 -12.30 13.08 18.07
CA TRP A 163 -13.49 12.70 17.32
C TRP A 163 -13.15 12.15 15.93
N ALA A 164 -12.27 12.84 15.19
CA ALA A 164 -11.88 12.41 13.85
C ALA A 164 -11.16 11.06 13.90
N PHE A 165 -10.28 10.83 14.88
CA PHE A 165 -9.58 9.56 15.05
C PHE A 165 -10.55 8.41 15.37
N VAL A 166 -11.43 8.62 16.36
CA VAL A 166 -12.45 7.65 16.78
C VAL A 166 -13.44 7.32 15.66
N THR A 167 -13.76 8.29 14.81
CA THR A 167 -14.67 8.12 13.65
C THR A 167 -13.99 7.36 12.51
N VAL A 168 -12.76 7.76 12.13
CA VAL A 168 -12.00 7.08 11.05
C VAL A 168 -11.70 5.63 11.42
N THR A 169 -11.38 5.35 12.68
CA THR A 169 -11.15 4.00 13.22
C THR A 169 -12.43 3.21 13.47
N THR A 170 -13.59 3.79 13.14
CA THR A 170 -14.93 3.20 13.30
C THR A 170 -15.24 2.72 14.73
N VAL A 171 -14.64 3.35 15.75
CA VAL A 171 -14.90 3.05 17.17
C VAL A 171 -16.20 3.72 17.64
N GLY A 172 -16.33 5.02 17.41
CA GLY A 172 -17.55 5.78 17.69
C GLY A 172 -18.02 5.77 19.15
N TYR A 173 -17.21 6.27 20.09
CA TYR A 173 -17.59 6.36 21.52
C TYR A 173 -18.87 7.17 21.77
N GLY A 174 -19.14 8.18 20.94
CA GLY A 174 -20.34 9.02 21.05
C GLY A 174 -20.25 10.13 22.09
N ASP A 175 -19.07 10.36 22.65
CA ASP A 175 -18.72 11.49 23.52
C ASP A 175 -18.71 12.83 22.78
N TYR A 176 -18.24 12.83 21.54
CA TYR A 176 -18.27 13.97 20.63
C TYR A 176 -19.01 13.60 19.34
N TYR A 177 -19.85 14.49 18.82
CA TYR A 177 -20.62 14.25 17.60
C TYR A 177 -21.11 15.54 16.93
N PRO A 178 -21.28 15.54 15.58
CA PRO A 178 -21.84 16.67 14.86
C PRO A 178 -23.30 16.94 15.20
N VAL A 179 -23.61 18.16 15.59
CA VAL A 179 -24.99 18.63 15.76
C VAL A 179 -25.51 19.35 14.52
N THR A 180 -24.61 19.94 13.72
CA THR A 180 -24.97 20.72 12.53
C THR A 180 -25.20 19.83 11.31
N THR A 181 -26.03 20.30 10.37
CA THR A 181 -26.28 19.60 9.10
C THR A 181 -25.00 19.42 8.29
N LEU A 182 -24.17 20.47 8.22
CA LEU A 182 -22.90 20.43 7.49
C LEU A 182 -21.91 19.47 8.16
N GLY A 183 -21.81 19.49 9.50
CA GLY A 183 -20.96 18.57 10.24
C GLY A 183 -21.34 17.11 10.02
N ARG A 184 -22.64 16.81 9.95
CA ARG A 184 -23.14 15.46 9.62
C ARG A 184 -22.77 15.03 8.20
N VAL A 185 -22.85 15.94 7.22
CA VAL A 185 -22.41 15.65 5.84
C VAL A 185 -20.92 15.32 5.82
N VAL A 186 -20.09 16.10 6.52
CA VAL A 186 -18.65 15.86 6.65
C VAL A 186 -18.39 14.50 7.33
N ALA A 187 -19.12 14.19 8.40
CA ALA A 187 -19.01 12.91 9.10
C ALA A 187 -19.33 11.72 8.19
N ILE A 188 -20.35 11.81 7.32
CA ILE A 188 -20.66 10.76 6.34
C ILE A 188 -19.47 10.49 5.42
N PHE A 189 -18.88 11.55 4.85
CA PHE A 189 -17.69 11.39 3.99
C PHE A 189 -16.50 10.81 4.75
N LEU A 190 -16.29 11.23 6.00
CA LEU A 190 -15.22 10.73 6.84
C LEU A 190 -15.40 9.24 7.17
N MET A 191 -16.63 8.81 7.50
CA MET A 191 -16.96 7.41 7.75
C MET A 191 -16.75 6.55 6.51
N VAL A 192 -17.20 6.99 5.33
CA VAL A 192 -16.97 6.28 4.06
C VAL A 192 -15.46 6.17 3.78
N GLY A 193 -14.70 7.23 4.02
CA GLY A 193 -13.24 7.22 3.89
C GLY A 193 -12.57 6.23 4.85
N GLY A 194 -12.97 6.21 6.12
CA GLY A 194 -12.47 5.28 7.14
C GLY A 194 -12.76 3.83 6.79
N VAL A 195 -14.01 3.49 6.47
CA VAL A 195 -14.39 2.13 6.05
C VAL A 195 -13.64 1.70 4.78
N GLY A 196 -13.50 2.60 3.80
CA GLY A 196 -12.75 2.32 2.57
C GLY A 196 -11.26 2.03 2.81
N LEU A 197 -10.65 2.71 3.78
CA LEU A 197 -9.26 2.46 4.20
C LEU A 197 -9.10 1.08 4.82
N PHE A 198 -9.92 0.73 5.81
CA PHE A 198 -9.88 -0.61 6.44
C PHE A 198 -10.22 -1.72 5.45
N GLY A 199 -11.19 -1.48 4.55
CA GLY A 199 -11.52 -2.40 3.46
C GLY A 199 -10.35 -2.62 2.50
N SER A 200 -9.60 -1.56 2.17
CA SER A 200 -8.40 -1.66 1.34
C SER A 200 -7.29 -2.47 2.04
N PHE A 201 -7.13 -2.28 3.35
CA PHE A 201 -6.18 -3.04 4.15
C PHE A 201 -6.54 -4.53 4.22
N ALA A 202 -7.81 -4.85 4.47
CA ALA A 202 -8.31 -6.22 4.45
C ALA A 202 -8.14 -6.88 3.07
N ALA A 203 -8.45 -6.14 2.00
CA ALA A 203 -8.25 -6.61 0.62
C ALA A 203 -6.78 -6.87 0.30
N TYR A 204 -5.87 -6.02 0.80
CA TYR A 204 -4.43 -6.24 0.64
C TYR A 204 -3.97 -7.53 1.34
N ILE A 205 -4.36 -7.75 2.60
CA ILE A 205 -4.08 -9.01 3.31
C ILE A 205 -4.65 -10.20 2.53
N GLY A 206 -5.90 -10.10 2.06
CA GLY A 206 -6.52 -11.12 1.24
C GLY A 206 -5.72 -11.40 -0.05
N SER A 207 -5.18 -10.37 -0.70
CA SER A 207 -4.34 -10.55 -1.89
C SER A 207 -3.01 -11.25 -1.62
N LEU A 208 -2.44 -11.08 -0.42
CA LEU A 208 -1.24 -11.83 -0.01
C LEU A 208 -1.54 -13.31 0.15
N VAL A 209 -2.69 -13.66 0.73
CA VAL A 209 -3.12 -15.06 0.86
C VAL A 209 -3.41 -15.69 -0.50
N VAL A 210 -4.18 -15.00 -1.35
CA VAL A 210 -4.55 -15.51 -2.69
C VAL A 210 -3.34 -15.65 -3.61
N SER A 211 -2.35 -14.75 -3.51
CA SER A 211 -1.13 -14.86 -4.31
C SER A 211 -0.31 -16.09 -3.95
N ASP A 212 -0.20 -16.42 -2.66
CA ASP A 212 0.48 -17.62 -2.19
C ASP A 212 -0.22 -18.90 -2.68
N ASP A 213 -1.55 -18.97 -2.55
CA ASP A 213 -2.36 -20.09 -3.05
C ASP A 213 -2.21 -20.28 -4.57
N SER A 214 -2.22 -19.18 -5.34
CA SER A 214 -2.08 -19.23 -6.80
C SER A 214 -0.69 -19.72 -7.26
N GLU A 215 0.36 -19.41 -6.50
CA GLU A 215 1.70 -19.94 -6.76
C GLU A 215 1.79 -21.44 -6.46
N HIS A 216 1.15 -21.89 -5.37
CA HIS A 216 1.09 -23.30 -5.01
C HIS A 216 0.33 -24.13 -6.04
N GLU A 217 -0.86 -23.68 -6.46
CA GLU A 217 -1.65 -24.36 -7.51
C GLU A 217 -0.90 -24.44 -8.83
N SER A 218 -0.24 -23.34 -9.25
CA SER A 218 0.50 -23.32 -10.51
C SER A 218 1.77 -24.18 -10.48
N ARG A 219 2.43 -24.33 -9.32
CA ARG A 219 3.53 -25.30 -9.14
C ARG A 219 3.02 -26.74 -9.16
N GLN A 220 1.91 -27.02 -8.51
CA GLN A 220 1.32 -28.36 -8.46
C GLN A 220 0.81 -28.80 -9.84
N HIS A 221 0.13 -27.92 -10.58
CA HIS A 221 -0.27 -28.19 -11.97
C HIS A 221 0.91 -28.43 -12.92
N LYS A 222 2.07 -27.80 -12.70
CA LYS A 222 3.28 -28.09 -13.46
C LYS A 222 3.81 -29.49 -13.14
N ALA A 223 3.89 -29.84 -11.85
CA ALA A 223 4.32 -31.17 -11.40
C ALA A 223 3.41 -32.29 -11.94
N ASP A 224 2.08 -32.11 -11.88
CA ASP A 224 1.12 -33.08 -12.41
C ASP A 224 1.25 -33.26 -13.92
N ARG A 225 1.47 -32.17 -14.68
CA ARG A 225 1.72 -32.27 -16.13
C ARG A 225 3.01 -32.99 -16.45
N GLU A 226 4.07 -32.77 -15.66
CA GLU A 226 5.34 -33.47 -15.83
C GLU A 226 5.20 -34.97 -15.52
N MET A 227 4.51 -35.30 -14.43
CA MET A 227 4.20 -36.69 -14.06
C MET A 227 3.37 -37.38 -15.16
N MET A 228 2.32 -36.73 -15.67
CA MET A 228 1.51 -37.30 -16.74
C MET A 228 2.33 -37.53 -18.01
N ARG A 229 3.20 -36.58 -18.40
CA ARG A 229 4.10 -36.77 -19.54
C ARG A 229 5.08 -37.93 -19.32
N HIS A 230 5.59 -38.10 -18.11
CA HIS A 230 6.45 -39.21 -17.75
C HIS A 230 5.73 -40.56 -17.88
N LEU A 231 4.51 -40.66 -17.32
CA LEU A 231 3.68 -41.87 -17.42
C LEU A 231 3.32 -42.21 -18.87
N SER A 232 2.93 -41.20 -19.69
CA SER A 232 2.63 -41.43 -21.11
C SER A 232 3.85 -42.00 -21.86
N ARG A 233 5.06 -41.50 -21.59
CA ARG A 233 6.29 -42.04 -22.18
C ARG A 233 6.58 -43.46 -21.72
N GLN A 234 6.35 -43.77 -20.44
CA GLN A 234 6.53 -45.13 -19.93
C GLN A 234 5.57 -46.11 -20.60
N ILE A 235 4.29 -45.74 -20.76
CA ILE A 235 3.30 -46.56 -21.48
C ILE A 235 3.73 -46.78 -22.94
N GLU A 236 4.20 -45.73 -23.62
CA GLU A 236 4.67 -45.83 -25.00
C GLU A 236 5.89 -46.77 -25.13
N SER A 237 6.86 -46.67 -24.21
CA SER A 237 8.02 -47.57 -24.17
C SER A 237 7.63 -49.02 -23.88
N LEU A 238 6.70 -49.24 -22.96
CA LEU A 238 6.23 -50.58 -22.59
C LEU A 238 5.45 -51.22 -23.74
N ASN A 239 4.60 -50.45 -24.42
CA ASN A 239 3.90 -50.93 -25.62
C ASN A 239 4.86 -51.27 -26.76
N ALA A 240 5.92 -50.47 -26.96
CA ALA A 240 6.95 -50.78 -27.94
C ALA A 240 7.71 -52.08 -27.59
N GLU A 241 8.06 -52.29 -26.32
CA GLU A 241 8.73 -53.50 -25.85
C GLU A 241 7.85 -54.74 -26.02
N VAL A 242 6.57 -54.67 -25.62
CA VAL A 242 5.59 -55.74 -25.81
C VAL A 242 5.42 -56.09 -27.30
N THR A 243 5.41 -55.08 -28.18
CA THR A 243 5.32 -55.28 -29.63
C THR A 243 6.56 -56.00 -30.16
N SER A 244 7.76 -55.58 -29.73
CA SER A 244 9.01 -56.24 -30.13
C SER A 244 9.08 -57.71 -29.68
N LEU A 245 8.67 -58.02 -28.45
CA LEU A 245 8.63 -59.38 -27.93
C LEU A 245 7.65 -60.26 -28.70
N ARG A 246 6.46 -59.74 -29.06
CA ARG A 246 5.52 -60.46 -29.91
C ARG A 246 6.12 -60.79 -31.28
N THR A 247 6.76 -59.82 -31.93
CA THR A 247 7.39 -60.06 -33.24
C THR A 247 8.52 -61.10 -33.17
N LEU A 248 9.31 -61.11 -32.08
CA LEU A 248 10.36 -62.12 -31.86
C LEU A 248 9.79 -63.52 -31.63
N LEU A 249 8.67 -63.64 -30.91
CA LEU A 249 7.99 -64.91 -30.70
C LEU A 249 7.40 -65.46 -32.01
N GLU A 250 6.74 -64.60 -32.81
CA GLU A 250 6.21 -64.98 -34.14
C GLU A 250 7.32 -65.42 -35.10
N ALA A 251 8.48 -64.74 -35.08
CA ALA A 251 9.65 -65.13 -35.85
C ALA A 251 10.23 -66.49 -35.40
N ARG A 252 10.25 -66.76 -34.09
CA ARG A 252 10.72 -68.04 -33.54
C ARG A 252 9.77 -69.19 -33.87
N ASP A 253 8.46 -68.98 -33.80
CA ASP A 253 7.46 -69.98 -34.14
C ASP A 253 7.48 -70.31 -35.63
N SER A 254 7.81 -69.34 -36.50
CA SER A 254 7.97 -69.56 -37.93
C SER A 254 9.28 -70.29 -38.30
N GLU A 255 10.38 -70.07 -37.59
CA GLU A 255 11.62 -70.86 -37.76
C GLU A 255 11.48 -72.30 -37.24
N GLY A 256 10.73 -72.51 -36.15
CA GLY A 256 10.41 -73.85 -35.62
C GLY A 256 9.53 -74.70 -36.53
N ALA A 257 8.83 -74.08 -37.49
CA ALA A 257 7.94 -74.74 -38.45
C ALA A 257 8.63 -75.17 -39.76
N THR A 258 9.94 -75.39 -39.75
CA THR A 258 10.66 -75.95 -40.91
C THR A 258 10.31 -77.44 -41.07
N PRO A 259 9.70 -77.90 -42.18
CA PRO A 259 9.38 -79.31 -42.36
C PRO A 259 10.67 -80.13 -42.46
N ARG A 260 10.84 -81.14 -41.60
CA ARG A 260 11.88 -82.17 -41.77
C ARG A 260 11.70 -82.80 -43.16
N ALA A 261 12.67 -82.55 -44.05
CA ALA A 261 12.71 -83.13 -45.39
C ALA A 261 12.61 -84.68 -45.30
N PRO A 262 11.78 -85.33 -46.13
CA PRO A 262 11.73 -86.79 -46.14
C PRO A 262 13.04 -87.33 -46.71
N ALA A 263 13.68 -88.21 -45.93
CA ALA A 263 14.89 -88.92 -46.34
C ALA A 263 14.65 -89.65 -47.66
N THR A 264 15.48 -89.37 -48.65
CA THR A 264 15.54 -90.08 -49.93
C THR A 264 15.88 -91.54 -49.65
N ARG A 265 14.89 -92.42 -49.79
CA ARG A 265 15.11 -93.87 -49.80
C ARG A 265 15.47 -94.28 -51.22
N ASP A 266 16.75 -94.49 -51.42
CA ASP A 266 17.34 -95.18 -52.56
C ASP A 266 17.04 -96.70 -52.47
N LYS A 267 17.01 -97.32 -53.66
CA LYS A 267 17.13 -98.75 -53.98
C LYS A 267 15.90 -99.67 -54.13
N ASP A 268 15.85 -100.14 -55.39
CA ASP A 268 15.55 -101.46 -55.94
C ASP A 268 14.09 -101.92 -56.10
#